data_AF-A0A1V6HYB2-F1
#
_entry.id   AF-A0A1V6HYB2-F1
#
_cell.length_a   1.000
_cell.length_b   1.000
_cell.length_c   1.000
_cell.angle_alpha   90.00
_cell.angle_beta   90.00
_cell.angle_gamma   90.00
#
_symmetry.space_group_name_H-M   'P 1'
#
loop_
_entity.id
_entity.type
_entity.pdbx_description
1 polymer ?
#
loop_
_entity_poly.entity_id
_entity_poly.type
_entity_poly.pdbx_seq_one_letter_code
_entity_poly.pdbx_strand_id
1 'polypeptide(L)'
;MKFKLAVAVGIVALAVTMAVCVFAYRNLNFDYLNASFLEESGYKLGFTEDMARLEGGLEIYYIEGPNNGPKLLLLHGQQVDCYDYAKVLPRLSEHFHVYALDYYGHGKSSKNPDKYNAINTTRSQ
;
A
#
# COMPACT_ATOMS: atom_id res chain seq x y z
N MET A 1 26.98 -23.89 -37.79
CA MET A 1 25.57 -23.47 -37.52
C MET A 1 25.02 -24.01 -36.20
N LYS A 2 25.05 -25.32 -35.94
CA LYS A 2 24.43 -25.95 -34.74
C LYS A 2 24.92 -25.40 -33.39
N PHE A 3 26.23 -25.13 -33.26
CA PHE A 3 26.80 -24.58 -32.02
C PHE A 3 26.30 -23.15 -31.71
N LYS A 4 26.29 -22.25 -32.70
CA LYS A 4 25.77 -20.89 -32.54
C LYS A 4 24.27 -20.88 -32.20
N LEU A 5 23.50 -21.81 -32.77
CA LEU A 5 22.08 -21.99 -32.47
C LEU A 5 21.87 -22.46 -31.02
N ALA A 6 22.67 -23.43 -30.55
CA ALA A 6 22.60 -23.92 -29.16
C ALA A 6 22.94 -22.82 -28.15
N VAL A 7 23.96 -22.00 -28.43
CA VAL A 7 24.32 -20.83 -27.59
C VAL A 7 23.17 -19.82 -27.55
N ALA A 8 22.57 -19.50 -28.70
CA ALA A 8 21.44 -18.57 -28.75
C ALA A 8 20.24 -19.07 -27.93
N VAL A 9 19.90 -20.36 -28.04
CA VAL A 9 18.84 -20.99 -27.25
C VAL A 9 19.16 -20.94 -25.75
N GLY A 10 20.40 -21.20 -25.36
CA GLY A 10 20.84 -21.10 -23.97
C GLY A 10 20.70 -19.68 -23.40
N ILE A 11 21.07 -18.66 -24.17
CA ILE A 11 20.91 -17.24 -23.76
C ILE A 11 19.42 -16.90 -23.58
N VAL A 12 18.56 -17.31 -24.52
CA VAL A 12 17.12 -17.06 -24.42
C VAL A 12 16.52 -17.77 -23.20
N ALA A 13 16.87 -19.03 -22.96
CA ALA A 13 16.39 -19.78 -21.81
C ALA A 13 16.81 -19.12 -20.48
N LEU A 14 18.05 -18.62 -20.41
CA LEU A 14 18.55 -17.91 -19.23
C LEU A 14 17.84 -16.57 -19.02
N ALA A 15 17.59 -15.81 -20.09
CA ALA A 15 16.83 -14.57 -20.03
C ALA A 15 15.39 -14.79 -19.57
N VAL A 16 14.71 -15.84 -20.08
CA VAL A 16 13.36 -16.22 -19.65
C VAL A 16 13.36 -16.60 -18.17
N THR A 17 14.34 -17.41 -17.74
CA THR A 17 14.46 -17.83 -16.34
C THR A 17 14.65 -16.62 -15.43
N MET A 18 15.53 -15.69 -15.80
CA MET A 18 15.75 -14.45 -15.07
C MET A 18 14.47 -13.61 -14.98
N ALA A 19 13.74 -13.46 -16.10
CA ALA A 19 12.47 -12.71 -16.11
C ALA A 19 11.42 -13.33 -15.17
N VAL A 20 11.30 -14.67 -15.15
CA VAL A 20 10.40 -15.38 -14.23
C VAL A 20 10.82 -15.18 -12.78
N CYS A 21 12.11 -15.29 -12.46
CA CYS A 21 12.61 -15.05 -11.10
C CYS A 21 12.32 -13.61 -10.65
N VAL A 22 12.54 -12.61 -11.51
CA VAL A 22 12.23 -11.21 -11.22
C VAL A 22 10.73 -11.02 -11.01
N PHE A 23 9.88 -11.60 -11.87
CA PHE A 23 8.43 -11.53 -11.73
C PHE A 23 7.96 -12.14 -10.41
N ALA A 24 8.43 -13.35 -10.08
CA ALA A 24 8.09 -14.03 -8.84
C ALA A 24 8.55 -13.23 -7.61
N TYR A 25 9.77 -12.70 -7.63
CA TYR A 25 10.30 -11.87 -6.55
C TYR A 25 9.46 -10.61 -6.35
N ARG A 26 9.12 -9.90 -7.43
CA ARG A 26 8.29 -8.68 -7.37
C ARG A 26 6.89 -8.98 -6.85
N ASN A 27 6.30 -10.11 -7.23
CA ASN A 27 4.95 -10.47 -6.81
C ASN A 27 4.90 -10.93 -5.35
N LEU A 28 5.95 -11.62 -4.87
CA LEU A 28 6.04 -12.07 -3.47
C LEU A 28 6.43 -10.95 -2.49
N ASN A 29 7.06 -9.88 -2.97
CA ASN A 29 7.55 -8.78 -2.15
C ASN A 29 6.84 -7.44 -2.44
N PHE A 30 5.70 -7.46 -3.12
CA PHE A 30 5.00 -6.24 -3.53
C PHE A 30 4.67 -5.34 -2.33
N ASP A 31 4.12 -5.92 -1.26
CA ASP A 31 3.70 -5.19 -0.06
C ASP A 31 4.89 -4.55 0.65
N TYR A 32 6.01 -5.27 0.77
CA TYR A 32 7.24 -4.76 1.37
C TYR A 32 7.83 -3.58 0.60
N LEU A 33 7.79 -3.63 -0.74
CA LEU A 33 8.27 -2.53 -1.59
C LEU A 33 7.40 -1.28 -1.48
N ASN A 34 6.11 -1.43 -1.19
CA ASN A 34 5.22 -0.29 -0.97
C ASN A 34 5.40 0.28 0.45
N ALA A 35 5.64 -0.58 1.45
CA ALA A 35 5.88 -0.16 2.83
C ALA A 35 7.14 0.71 3.01
N SER A 36 8.18 0.49 2.18
CA SER A 36 9.42 1.30 2.20
C SER A 36 9.25 2.70 1.59
N PHE A 37 8.11 3.00 0.97
CA PHE A 37 7.85 4.28 0.30
C PHE A 37 8.16 5.50 1.16
N LEU A 38 7.70 5.51 2.41
CA LEU A 38 7.86 6.65 3.31
C LEU A 38 9.34 6.94 3.60
N GLU A 39 10.10 5.89 3.93
CA GLU A 39 11.52 5.98 4.23
C GLU A 39 12.34 6.39 3.00
N GLU A 40 12.01 5.85 1.82
CA GLU A 40 12.75 6.13 0.59
C GLU A 40 12.50 7.56 0.08
N SER A 41 11.24 7.99 0.08
CA SER A 41 10.80 9.20 -0.62
C SER A 41 9.70 9.99 0.08
N GLY A 42 8.74 9.33 0.74
CA GLY A 42 7.55 9.99 1.28
C GLY A 42 7.86 11.10 2.27
N TYR A 43 8.73 10.88 3.25
CA TYR A 43 9.07 11.94 4.23
C TYR A 43 9.73 13.16 3.57
N LYS A 44 10.56 12.95 2.54
CA LYS A 44 11.20 14.06 1.79
C LYS A 44 10.17 14.86 0.98
N LEU A 45 9.08 14.21 0.59
CA LEU A 45 7.95 14.82 -0.12
C LEU A 45 6.91 15.45 0.84
N GLY A 46 7.18 15.46 2.15
CA GLY A 46 6.32 16.07 3.16
C GLY A 46 5.16 15.18 3.60
N PHE A 47 5.22 13.87 3.36
CA PHE A 47 4.27 12.93 3.95
C PHE A 47 4.61 12.66 5.43
N THR A 48 3.58 12.46 6.24
CA THR A 48 3.68 12.10 7.65
C THR A 48 2.76 10.93 7.97
N GLU A 49 3.05 10.24 9.08
CA GLU A 49 2.22 9.18 9.62
C GLU A 49 1.58 9.65 10.91
N ASP A 50 0.29 9.36 11.10
CA ASP A 50 -0.42 9.74 12.31
C ASP A 50 -1.59 8.78 12.61
N MET A 51 -2.19 8.95 13.79
CA MET A 51 -3.27 8.13 14.34
C MET A 51 -4.47 9.00 14.72
N ALA A 52 -5.60 8.77 14.07
CA ALA A 52 -6.87 9.37 14.45
C ALA A 52 -7.53 8.55 15.56
N ARG A 53 -7.79 9.19 16.71
CA ARG A 53 -8.51 8.59 17.83
C ARG A 53 -10.00 8.88 17.73
N LEU A 54 -10.79 7.82 17.62
CA LEU A 54 -12.25 7.86 17.57
C LEU A 54 -12.86 7.52 18.94
N GLU A 55 -14.16 7.74 19.07
CA GLU A 55 -14.93 7.34 20.25
C GLU A 55 -14.79 5.84 20.54
N GLY A 56 -14.79 5.48 21.83
CA GLY A 56 -14.61 4.09 22.26
C GLY A 56 -13.17 3.57 22.13
N GLY A 57 -12.19 4.48 21.99
CA GLY A 57 -10.75 4.18 22.00
C GLY A 57 -10.24 3.52 20.72
N LEU A 58 -10.94 3.67 19.60
CA LEU A 58 -10.51 3.10 18.32
C LEU A 58 -9.47 4.01 17.70
N GLU A 59 -8.36 3.42 17.23
CA GLU A 59 -7.30 4.16 16.54
C GLU A 59 -7.28 3.78 15.06
N ILE A 60 -7.31 4.80 14.20
CA ILE A 60 -7.20 4.68 12.75
C ILE A 60 -5.89 5.29 12.29
N TYR A 61 -5.04 4.46 11.71
CA TYR A 61 -3.78 4.89 11.13
C TYR A 61 -4.01 5.55 9.77
N TYR A 62 -3.27 6.62 9.50
CA TYR A 62 -3.26 7.26 8.19
C TYR A 62 -1.91 7.88 7.84
N ILE A 63 -1.68 7.99 6.53
CA ILE A 63 -0.62 8.77 5.92
C ILE A 63 -1.25 10.09 5.45
N GLU A 64 -0.67 11.20 5.89
CA GLU A 64 -1.05 12.56 5.47
C GLU A 64 0.01 13.13 4.53
N GLY A 65 -0.42 13.74 3.44
CA GLY A 65 0.45 14.45 2.50
C GLY A 65 0.50 15.95 2.78
N PRO A 66 1.40 16.68 2.10
CA PRO A 66 1.49 18.14 2.22
C PRO A 66 0.18 18.85 1.87
N ASN A 67 -0.07 19.99 2.49
CA ASN A 67 -1.29 20.77 2.34
C ASN A 67 -1.31 21.58 1.02
N ASN A 68 -1.42 20.88 -0.11
CA ASN A 68 -1.26 21.44 -1.45
C ASN A 68 -2.58 21.64 -2.22
N GLY A 69 -3.75 21.38 -1.61
CA GLY A 69 -5.03 21.55 -2.32
C GLY A 69 -6.24 20.98 -1.60
N PRO A 70 -7.33 20.68 -2.33
CA PRO A 70 -8.53 20.06 -1.76
C PRO A 70 -8.21 18.74 -1.07
N LYS A 71 -8.97 18.40 -0.03
CA LYS A 71 -8.79 17.15 0.72
C LYS A 71 -9.21 15.97 -0.14
N LEU A 72 -8.32 14.98 -0.26
CA LEU A 72 -8.57 13.72 -0.96
C LEU A 72 -8.36 12.56 0.02
N LEU A 73 -9.43 11.80 0.27
CA LEU A 73 -9.39 10.61 1.12
C LEU A 73 -9.26 9.35 0.26
N LEU A 74 -8.23 8.54 0.52
CA LEU A 74 -7.98 7.28 -0.16
C LEU A 74 -8.31 6.12 0.78
N LEU A 75 -9.16 5.22 0.28
CA LEU A 75 -9.75 4.11 1.03
C LEU A 75 -9.41 2.81 0.31
N HIS A 76 -8.60 1.96 0.94
CA HIS A 76 -8.05 0.76 0.30
C HIS A 76 -9.10 -0.35 0.06
N GLY A 77 -8.71 -1.40 -0.66
CA GLY A 77 -9.55 -2.58 -0.92
C GLY A 77 -9.49 -3.64 0.19
N GLN A 78 -10.08 -4.80 -0.05
CA GLN A 78 -9.98 -5.92 0.90
C GLN A 78 -8.58 -6.53 0.89
N GLN A 79 -8.08 -7.00 2.05
CA GLN A 79 -6.77 -7.68 2.22
C GLN A 79 -5.53 -6.83 1.88
N VAL A 80 -5.67 -5.51 1.83
CA VAL A 80 -4.57 -4.55 1.60
C VAL A 80 -4.58 -3.46 2.67
N ASP A 81 -3.66 -2.50 2.57
CA ASP A 81 -3.54 -1.34 3.46
C ASP A 81 -3.28 -0.04 2.68
N CYS A 82 -3.10 1.07 3.38
CA CYS A 82 -2.89 2.38 2.78
C CYS A 82 -1.59 2.52 1.95
N TYR A 83 -0.59 1.65 2.15
CA TYR A 83 0.67 1.71 1.40
C TYR A 83 0.50 1.30 -0.06
N ASP A 84 -0.60 0.64 -0.43
CA ASP A 84 -0.89 0.33 -1.84
C ASP A 84 -1.00 1.58 -2.73
N TYR A 85 -1.26 2.74 -2.13
CA TYR A 85 -1.26 4.02 -2.84
C TYR A 85 0.14 4.64 -3.02
N ALA A 86 1.20 4.08 -2.44
CA ALA A 86 2.57 4.62 -2.45
C ALA A 86 3.03 5.15 -3.82
N LYS A 87 2.72 4.42 -4.89
CA LYS A 87 3.13 4.78 -6.26
C LYS A 87 2.40 5.99 -6.84
N VAL A 88 1.21 6.30 -6.34
CA VAL A 88 0.40 7.43 -6.82
C VAL A 88 0.42 8.62 -5.86
N LEU A 89 0.75 8.40 -4.58
CA LEU A 89 0.80 9.43 -3.56
C LEU A 89 1.60 10.69 -3.98
N PRO A 90 2.85 10.59 -4.51
CA PRO A 90 3.62 11.77 -4.90
C PRO A 90 2.90 12.67 -5.92
N ARG A 91 2.30 12.06 -6.94
CA ARG A 91 1.63 12.82 -8.01
C ARG A 91 0.28 13.36 -7.57
N LEU A 92 -0.40 12.66 -6.66
CA LEU A 92 -1.65 13.16 -6.08
C LEU A 92 -1.39 14.33 -5.13
N SER A 93 -0.32 14.29 -4.34
CA SER A 93 0.01 15.36 -3.38
C SER A 93 0.49 16.65 -4.04
N GLU A 94 0.83 16.64 -5.33
CA GLU A 94 1.07 17.88 -6.09
C GLU A 94 -0.20 18.74 -6.25
N HIS A 95 -1.39 18.14 -6.16
CA HIS A 95 -2.68 18.80 -6.44
C HIS A 95 -3.68 18.75 -5.28
N PHE A 96 -3.50 17.81 -4.35
CA PHE A 96 -4.44 17.54 -3.26
C PHE A 96 -3.73 17.48 -1.92
N HIS A 97 -4.47 17.78 -0.86
CA HIS A 97 -4.11 17.38 0.50
C HIS A 97 -4.59 15.94 0.69
N VAL A 98 -3.68 14.98 0.56
CA VAL A 98 -4.01 13.54 0.53
C VAL A 98 -4.01 12.94 1.94
N TYR A 99 -5.01 12.11 2.22
CA TYR A 99 -5.10 11.24 3.39
C TYR A 99 -5.31 9.81 2.91
N ALA A 100 -4.37 8.90 3.17
CA ALA A 100 -4.54 7.47 2.91
C ALA A 100 -4.64 6.73 4.24
N LEU A 101 -5.77 6.09 4.53
CA LEU A 101 -6.03 5.47 5.84
C LEU A 101 -6.11 3.95 5.76
N ASP A 102 -5.85 3.31 6.89
CA ASP A 102 -6.12 1.89 7.12
C ASP A 102 -7.49 1.73 7.76
N TYR A 103 -8.36 0.90 7.21
CA TYR A 103 -9.62 0.58 7.90
C TYR A 103 -9.34 -0.08 9.25
N TYR A 104 -10.33 0.00 10.14
CA TYR A 104 -10.32 -0.83 11.34
C TYR A 104 -10.13 -2.31 10.98
N GLY A 105 -9.26 -3.00 11.71
CA GLY A 105 -8.89 -4.39 11.40
C GLY A 105 -7.78 -4.56 10.35
N HIS A 106 -7.37 -3.50 9.65
CA HIS A 106 -6.35 -3.54 8.59
C HIS A 106 -5.07 -2.78 8.98
N GLY A 107 -3.97 -3.08 8.28
CA GLY A 107 -2.68 -2.40 8.41
C GLY A 107 -2.25 -2.13 9.85
N LYS A 108 -1.99 -0.86 10.17
CA LYS A 108 -1.58 -0.39 11.50
C LYS A 108 -2.74 0.08 12.37
N SER A 109 -3.95 0.17 11.84
CA SER A 109 -5.16 0.52 12.61
C SER A 109 -5.46 -0.53 13.69
N SER A 110 -6.21 -0.10 14.70
CA SER A 110 -6.69 -0.98 15.77
C SER A 110 -7.47 -2.18 15.22
N LYS A 111 -7.31 -3.34 15.88
CA LYS A 111 -7.92 -4.62 15.47
C LYS A 111 -8.60 -5.28 16.65
N ASN A 112 -9.93 -5.31 16.64
CA ASN A 112 -10.72 -6.12 17.56
C ASN A 112 -11.81 -6.84 16.76
N PRO A 113 -11.74 -8.17 16.61
CA PRO A 113 -12.75 -8.96 15.93
C PRO A 113 -14.18 -8.72 16.40
N ASP A 114 -14.38 -8.43 17.69
CA ASP A 114 -15.71 -8.17 18.28
C ASP A 114 -16.38 -6.91 17.69
N LYS A 115 -15.59 -6.01 17.10
CA LYS A 115 -16.02 -4.72 16.55
C LYS A 115 -16.04 -4.66 15.02
N TYR A 116 -15.91 -5.80 14.33
CA TYR A 116 -15.95 -5.84 12.86
C TYR A 116 -17.37 -5.78 12.27
N ASN A 117 -18.39 -5.79 13.12
CA ASN A 117 -19.79 -5.71 12.69
C ASN A 117 -20.12 -4.27 12.27
N ALA A 118 -20.55 -4.08 11.02
CA ALA A 118 -21.04 -2.80 10.49
C ALA A 118 -22.38 -2.37 11.12
N ILE A 119 -23.09 -3.31 11.76
CA ILE A 119 -24.37 -3.09 12.41
C ILE A 119 -24.18 -3.40 13.89
N ASN A 120 -24.29 -2.37 14.73
CA ASN A 120 -24.63 -2.60 16.13
C ASN A 120 -26.05 -3.19 16.15
N THR A 121 -26.19 -4.48 16.41
CA THR A 121 -27.50 -5.13 16.61
C THR A 121 -28.15 -4.73 17.94
N THR A 122 -27.90 -3.51 18.41
CA THR A 122 -28.69 -2.91 19.49
C THR A 122 -29.90 -2.22 18.84
N ARG A 123 -30.84 -3.02 18.34
CA ARG A 123 -32.22 -2.55 18.28
C ARG A 123 -32.64 -2.36 19.73
N SER A 124 -32.74 -1.10 20.17
CA SER A 124 -33.55 -0.76 21.33
C SER A 124 -34.98 -1.26 21.05
N GLN A 125 -35.37 -2.37 21.68
CA GLN A 125 -36.75 -2.64 22.00
C GLN A 125 -37.08 -2.00 23.34
#